data_AF-A0A2S9YAT6-F1
#
_entry.id   AF-A0A2S9YAT6-F1
#
_cell.length_a   1.000
_cell.length_b   1.000
_cell.length_c   1.000
_cell.angle_alpha   90.00
_cell.angle_beta   90.00
_cell.angle_gamma   90.00
#
_symmetry.space_group_name_H-M   'P 1'
#
loop_
_entity.id
_entity.type
_entity.pdbx_description
1 polymer ?
#
loop_
_entity_poly.entity_id
_entity_poly.type
_entity_poly.pdbx_seq_one_letter_code
_entity_poly.pdbx_strand_id
1 'polypeptide(L)'
;MPSSRLLSPAWALLVALAVAGGCKENGNDYLTEGLRLLGEAERGDCKPNVRGGQAMIDTTKVSQCLAKTKDALEQLHKARELGVDNKETNDLIAKTEAEVAKLESMLQIVGRMQHEP
;
A
#
# COMPACT_ATOMS: atom_id res chain seq x y z
N MET A 1 2.72 -13.63 -64.66
CA MET A 1 2.55 -12.33 -63.97
C MET A 1 1.26 -12.39 -63.15
N PRO A 2 1.20 -11.75 -61.97
CA PRO A 2 1.62 -12.21 -60.63
C PRO A 2 0.57 -13.16 -59.98
N SER A 3 0.93 -14.31 -59.43
CA SER A 3 1.30 -14.52 -58.00
C SER A 3 0.26 -14.01 -56.98
N SER A 4 -0.77 -14.82 -56.77
CA SER A 4 -1.70 -14.75 -55.65
C SER A 4 -0.96 -15.03 -54.34
N ARG A 5 -0.56 -13.98 -53.63
CA ARG A 5 0.02 -14.09 -52.28
C ARG A 5 -1.09 -14.47 -51.30
N LEU A 6 -1.02 -15.68 -50.76
CA LEU A 6 -1.77 -16.07 -49.57
C LEU A 6 -1.43 -15.10 -48.44
N LEU A 7 -2.36 -14.20 -48.09
CA LEU A 7 -2.30 -13.51 -46.80
C LEU A 7 -2.58 -14.55 -45.71
N SER A 8 -1.52 -15.00 -45.04
CA SER A 8 -1.61 -15.89 -43.89
C SER A 8 -2.50 -15.28 -42.80
N PRO A 9 -3.55 -15.98 -42.30
CA PRO A 9 -4.43 -15.48 -41.24
C PRO A 9 -3.76 -15.39 -39.86
N ALA A 10 -2.49 -15.78 -39.75
CA ALA A 10 -1.73 -15.78 -38.50
C ALA A 10 -1.42 -14.37 -37.96
N TRP A 11 -1.39 -13.34 -38.82
CA TRP A 11 -1.02 -11.98 -38.41
C TRP A 11 -2.19 -11.25 -37.73
N ALA A 12 -3.43 -11.63 -38.03
CA ALA A 12 -4.62 -11.03 -37.42
C ALA A 12 -4.82 -11.46 -35.94
N LEU A 13 -4.35 -12.65 -35.57
CA LEU A 13 -4.45 -13.19 -34.21
C LEU A 13 -3.48 -12.50 -33.22
N LEU A 14 -2.32 -12.05 -33.68
CA LEU A 14 -1.33 -11.34 -32.85
C LEU A 14 -1.78 -9.92 -32.47
N VAL A 15 -2.53 -9.24 -33.34
CA VAL A 15 -3.09 -7.91 -33.04
C VAL A 15 -4.27 -8.00 -32.07
N ALA A 16 -5.04 -9.09 -32.10
CA ALA A 16 -6.20 -9.27 -31.21
C ALA A 16 -5.79 -9.52 -29.74
N LEU A 17 -4.66 -10.18 -29.48
CA LEU A 17 -4.15 -10.36 -28.11
C LEU A 17 -3.58 -9.07 -27.49
N ALA A 18 -3.16 -8.10 -28.29
CA ALA A 18 -2.63 -6.83 -27.79
C ALA A 18 -3.73 -5.89 -27.24
N VAL A 19 -5.00 -6.11 -27.60
CA VAL A 19 -6.13 -5.27 -27.17
C VAL A 19 -6.83 -5.83 -25.92
N ALA A 20 -6.56 -7.09 -25.55
CA ALA A 20 -7.12 -7.72 -24.35
C ALA A 20 -6.44 -7.26 -23.03
N GLY A 21 -5.33 -6.53 -23.10
CA GLY A 21 -4.61 -6.00 -21.93
C GLY A 21 -5.11 -4.64 -21.40
N GLY A 22 -6.30 -4.20 -21.82
CA GLY A 22 -6.79 -2.83 -21.67
C GLY A 22 -7.54 -2.48 -20.38
N CYS A 23 -7.56 -3.33 -19.35
CA CYS A 23 -7.97 -2.88 -18.02
C CYS A 23 -6.80 -2.14 -17.39
N LYS A 24 -6.61 -0.87 -17.77
CA LYS A 24 -5.58 -0.02 -17.21
C LYS A 24 -5.90 0.18 -15.72
N GLU A 25 -5.12 -0.47 -14.86
CA GLU A 25 -5.20 -0.25 -13.41
C GLU A 25 -5.09 1.26 -13.11
N ASN A 26 -6.03 1.77 -12.33
CA ASN A 26 -6.11 3.18 -12.02
C ASN A 26 -5.38 3.45 -10.70
N GLY A 27 -4.29 4.21 -10.75
CA GLY A 27 -3.55 4.59 -9.55
C GLY A 27 -4.39 5.32 -8.50
N ASN A 28 -5.49 5.98 -8.90
CA ASN A 28 -6.38 6.64 -7.94
C ASN A 28 -7.17 5.66 -7.06
N ASP A 29 -7.42 4.43 -7.54
CA ASP A 29 -8.08 3.39 -6.76
C ASP A 29 -7.15 2.93 -5.63
N TYR A 30 -5.87 2.76 -5.95
CA TYR A 30 -4.81 2.47 -4.99
C TYR A 30 -4.60 3.61 -3.98
N LEU A 31 -4.64 4.87 -4.42
CA LEU A 31 -4.58 6.01 -3.50
C LEU A 31 -5.77 6.00 -2.54
N THR A 32 -6.98 5.78 -3.06
CA THR A 32 -8.21 5.74 -2.25
C THR A 32 -8.14 4.62 -1.22
N GLU A 33 -7.66 3.44 -1.63
CA GLU A 33 -7.51 2.30 -0.75
C GLU A 33 -6.44 2.54 0.33
N GLY A 34 -5.30 3.11 -0.03
CA GLY A 34 -4.27 3.52 0.93
C GLY A 34 -4.81 4.50 1.99
N LEU A 35 -5.57 5.52 1.55
CA LEU A 35 -6.22 6.47 2.45
C LEU A 35 -7.28 5.81 3.36
N ARG A 36 -8.05 4.85 2.83
CA ARG A 36 -9.03 4.08 3.60
C ARG A 36 -8.34 3.29 4.71
N LEU A 37 -7.26 2.57 4.38
CA LEU A 37 -6.48 1.77 5.33
C LEU A 37 -5.86 2.64 6.43
N LEU A 38 -5.28 3.81 6.08
CA LEU A 38 -4.77 4.77 7.06
C LEU A 38 -5.88 5.26 8.00
N GLY A 39 -7.03 5.64 7.44
CA GLY A 39 -8.17 6.08 8.24
C GLY A 39 -8.73 5.00 9.17
N GLU A 40 -8.65 3.72 8.80
CA GLU A 40 -9.02 2.59 9.65
C GLU A 40 -8.00 2.33 10.75
N ALA A 41 -6.71 2.41 10.43
CA ALA A 41 -5.62 2.28 11.39
C ALA A 41 -5.72 3.37 12.47
N GLU A 42 -5.87 4.64 12.09
CA GLU A 42 -5.97 5.78 13.01
C GLU A 42 -7.23 5.74 13.89
N ARG A 43 -8.36 5.25 13.37
CA ARG A 43 -9.61 5.16 14.15
C ARG A 43 -9.65 3.96 15.09
N GLY A 44 -8.91 2.90 14.76
CA GLY A 44 -8.90 1.64 15.50
C GLY A 44 -7.56 1.36 16.19
N ASP A 45 -6.67 0.69 15.48
CA ASP A 45 -5.54 -0.04 16.08
C ASP A 45 -4.40 0.87 16.54
N CYS A 46 -4.25 2.05 15.96
CA CYS A 46 -3.23 3.03 16.35
C CYS A 46 -3.63 3.87 17.56
N LYS A 47 -4.86 3.72 18.08
CA LYS A 47 -5.29 4.47 19.27
C LYS A 47 -4.60 3.93 20.52
N PRO A 48 -3.99 4.80 21.36
CA PRO A 48 -3.46 4.40 22.64
C PRO A 48 -4.60 3.91 23.54
N ASN A 49 -4.38 2.80 24.24
CA ASN A 49 -5.33 2.30 25.22
C ASN A 49 -5.22 3.16 26.48
N VAL A 50 -6.27 3.92 26.80
CA VAL A 50 -6.28 4.77 28.00
C VAL A 50 -7.03 4.04 29.11
N ARG A 51 -6.31 3.65 30.16
CA ARG A 51 -6.89 3.03 31.36
C ARG A 51 -6.59 3.90 32.57
N GLY A 52 -7.62 4.40 33.25
CA GLY A 52 -7.46 5.24 34.45
C GLY A 52 -6.75 6.58 34.19
N GLY A 53 -6.84 7.14 32.98
CA GLY A 53 -6.16 8.39 32.61
C GLY A 53 -4.69 8.22 32.20
N GLN A 54 -4.16 6.98 32.21
CA GLN A 54 -2.81 6.68 31.72
C GLN A 54 -2.89 5.94 30.38
N ALA A 55 -2.06 6.36 29.43
CA ALA A 55 -1.89 5.67 28.16
C ALA A 55 -1.02 4.42 28.39
N MET A 56 -1.57 3.25 28.12
CA MET A 56 -0.85 1.98 28.11
C MET A 56 -0.54 1.58 26.67
N ILE A 57 0.69 1.09 26.46
CA ILE A 57 1.12 0.53 25.19
C ILE A 57 0.67 -0.93 25.15
N ASP A 58 -0.27 -1.25 24.26
CA ASP A 58 -0.66 -2.61 23.95
C ASP A 58 0.10 -3.08 22.70
N THR A 59 1.04 -4.00 22.88
CA THR A 59 1.87 -4.53 21.78
C THR A 59 1.06 -5.16 20.66
N THR A 60 -0.09 -5.78 20.97
CA THR A 60 -0.96 -6.38 19.96
C THR A 60 -1.56 -5.28 19.10
N LYS A 61 -2.04 -4.20 19.72
CA LYS A 61 -2.57 -3.04 19.01
C LYS A 61 -1.54 -2.33 18.16
N VAL A 62 -0.32 -2.14 18.69
CA VAL A 62 0.79 -1.56 17.93
C VAL A 62 1.15 -2.44 16.73
N SER A 63 1.17 -3.76 16.88
CA SER A 63 1.43 -4.69 15.76
C SER A 63 0.34 -4.66 14.69
N GLN A 64 -0.93 -4.54 15.08
CA GLN A 64 -2.07 -4.42 14.17
C GLN A 64 -2.06 -3.09 13.42
N CYS A 65 -1.75 -2.00 14.14
CA CYS A 65 -1.54 -0.68 13.55
C CYS A 65 -0.42 -0.73 12.51
N LEU A 66 0.75 -1.28 12.89
CA LEU A 66 1.90 -1.42 11.98
C LEU A 66 1.56 -2.20 10.71
N ALA A 67 0.86 -3.34 10.84
CA ALA A 67 0.45 -4.14 9.68
C ALA A 67 -0.40 -3.33 8.71
N LYS A 68 -1.47 -2.67 9.20
CA LYS A 68 -2.33 -1.84 8.36
C LYS A 68 -1.62 -0.64 7.76
N THR A 69 -0.71 0.01 8.50
CA THR A 69 0.07 1.13 7.98
C THR A 69 1.02 0.68 6.87
N LYS A 70 1.59 -0.53 6.96
CA LYS A 70 2.38 -1.13 5.87
C LYS A 70 1.53 -1.46 4.65
N ASP A 71 0.37 -2.08 4.84
CA ASP A 71 -0.57 -2.36 3.74
C ASP A 71 -0.96 -1.05 3.02
N ALA A 72 -1.24 0.01 3.78
CA ALA A 72 -1.54 1.32 3.21
C ALA A 72 -0.35 1.89 2.42
N LEU A 73 0.87 1.78 2.95
CA LEU A 73 2.08 2.25 2.29
C LEU A 73 2.31 1.54 0.94
N GLU A 74 2.05 0.24 0.87
CA GLU A 74 2.12 -0.52 -0.38
C GLU A 74 1.13 0.02 -1.42
N GLN A 75 -0.11 0.31 -1.02
CA GLN A 75 -1.11 0.92 -1.92
C GLN A 75 -0.66 2.31 -2.39
N LEU A 76 -0.09 3.14 -1.52
CA LEU A 76 0.41 4.47 -1.89
C LEU A 76 1.58 4.40 -2.87
N HIS A 77 2.53 3.48 -2.67
CA HIS A 77 3.61 3.24 -3.64
C HIS A 77 3.06 2.79 -4.98
N LYS A 78 2.06 1.88 -4.99
CA LYS A 78 1.42 1.42 -6.22
C LYS A 78 0.67 2.54 -6.94
N ALA A 79 0.01 3.43 -6.19
CA ALA A 79 -0.63 4.62 -6.74
C ALA A 79 0.38 5.53 -7.45
N ARG A 80 1.55 5.76 -6.83
CA ARG A 80 2.66 6.52 -7.44
C ARG A 80 3.18 5.85 -8.71
N GLU A 81 3.42 4.55 -8.69
CA GLU A 81 3.86 3.77 -9.87
C GLU A 81 2.88 3.85 -11.04
N LEU A 82 1.58 3.93 -10.74
CA LEU A 82 0.51 4.02 -11.73
C LEU A 82 0.18 5.47 -12.16
N GLY A 83 1.01 6.43 -11.77
CA GLY A 83 0.97 7.80 -12.28
C GLY A 83 0.34 8.84 -11.33
N VAL A 84 0.01 8.48 -10.09
CA VAL A 84 -0.36 9.43 -9.04
C VAL A 84 0.91 9.96 -8.35
N ASP A 85 1.88 10.41 -9.15
CA ASP A 85 3.16 10.93 -8.68
C ASP A 85 3.09 12.46 -8.58
N ASN A 86 2.56 12.94 -7.45
CA ASN A 86 2.48 14.35 -7.13
C ASN A 86 3.02 14.62 -5.73
N LYS A 87 3.28 15.90 -5.43
CA LYS A 87 3.86 16.32 -4.16
C LYS A 87 3.07 15.80 -2.95
N GLU A 88 1.74 15.87 -2.99
CA GLU A 88 0.88 15.44 -1.88
C GLU A 88 1.00 13.94 -1.62
N THR A 89 1.03 13.13 -2.68
CA THR A 89 1.17 11.67 -2.58
C THR A 89 2.57 11.30 -2.09
N ASN A 90 3.62 11.97 -2.56
CA ASN A 90 4.98 11.73 -2.11
C ASN A 90 5.20 12.15 -0.65
N ASP A 91 4.65 13.29 -0.23
CA ASP A 91 4.68 13.72 1.17
C ASP A 91 3.93 12.72 2.06
N LEU A 92 2.79 12.20 1.59
CA LEU A 92 2.02 11.18 2.31
C LEU A 92 2.78 9.86 2.43
N ILE A 93 3.46 9.41 1.36
CA ILE A 93 4.34 8.23 1.39
C ILE A 93 5.44 8.43 2.43
N ALA A 94 6.18 9.54 2.35
CA ALA A 94 7.29 9.82 3.28
C ALA A 94 6.82 9.89 4.74
N LYS A 95 5.65 10.48 4.99
CA LYS A 95 5.04 10.51 6.33
C LYS A 95 4.66 9.11 6.80
N THR A 96 4.08 8.28 5.92
CA THR A 96 3.67 6.92 6.23
C THR A 96 4.89 6.03 6.53
N GLU A 97 5.98 6.16 5.75
CA GLU A 97 7.26 5.49 6.00
C GLU A 97 7.82 5.84 7.39
N ALA A 98 7.79 7.12 7.77
CA ALA A 98 8.24 7.57 9.07
C ALA A 98 7.40 6.98 10.22
N GLU A 99 6.08 6.87 10.04
CA GLU A 99 5.20 6.26 11.04
C GLU A 99 5.43 4.75 11.15
N VAL A 100 5.65 4.05 10.04
CA VAL A 100 6.07 2.62 10.04
C VAL A 100 7.34 2.44 10.86
N ALA A 101 8.38 3.24 10.59
CA ALA A 101 9.65 3.15 11.32
C ALA A 101 9.49 3.42 12.82
N LYS A 102 8.63 4.38 13.18
CA LYS A 102 8.29 4.67 14.59
C LYS A 102 7.58 3.51 15.27
N LEU A 103 6.58 2.91 14.62
CA LEU A 103 5.83 1.77 15.16
C LEU A 103 6.73 0.52 15.32
N GLU A 104 7.64 0.28 14.38
CA GLU A 104 8.66 -0.78 14.50
C GLU A 104 9.58 -0.55 15.69
N SER A 105 10.06 0.68 15.87
CA SER A 105 10.88 1.06 17.03
C SER A 105 10.14 0.85 18.35
N MET A 106 8.85 1.21 18.42
CA MET A 106 8.02 0.95 19.60
C MET A 106 7.95 -0.54 19.95
N LEU A 107 7.73 -1.41 18.95
CA LEU A 107 7.69 -2.86 19.18
C LEU A 107 9.04 -3.41 19.66
N GLN A 108 10.16 -2.93 19.10
CA GLN A 108 11.50 -3.33 19.54
C GLN A 108 11.78 -2.92 20.98
N ILE A 109 11.39 -1.71 21.37
CA ILE A 109 11.57 -1.20 22.73
C ILE A 109 10.77 -2.06 23.72
N VAL A 110 9.48 -2.30 23.45
CA VAL A 110 8.65 -3.11 24.36
C VAL A 110 9.12 -4.57 24.41
N GLY A 111 9.55 -5.13 23.27
CA GLY A 111 10.10 -6.49 23.23
C GLY A 111 11.35 -6.65 24.12
N ARG A 112 12.23 -5.65 24.16
CA ARG A 112 13.40 -5.63 25.06
C ARG A 112 12.99 -5.56 26.54
N MET A 113 12.05 -4.67 26.88
CA MET A 113 11.56 -4.56 28.26
C MET A 113 10.90 -5.85 28.79
N GLN A 114 10.33 -6.68 27.92
CA GLN A 114 9.74 -7.96 28.32
C GLN A 114 10.78 -9.08 28.55
N HIS A 115 12.02 -8.90 28.05
CA HIS A 115 13.09 -9.90 28.13
C HIS A 115 14.19 -9.55 29.15
N GLU A 116 14.18 -8.37 29.74
CA GLU A 116 15.06 -8.01 30.86
C GLU A 116 14.31 -8.23 32.20
N PRO A 117 14.68 -9.24 33.02
CA PRO A 117 14.10 -9.51 34.33
C PRO A 117 14.55 -8.53 35.43
#